data_AF-A0A7S2V3L4-F1
#
_entry.id   AF-A0A7S2V3L4-F1
#
_cell.length_a   1.000
_cell.length_b   1.000
_cell.length_c   1.000
_cell.angle_alpha   90.00
_cell.angle_beta   90.00
_cell.angle_gamma   90.00
#
_symmetry.space_group_name_H-M   'P 1'
#
loop_
_entity.id
_entity.type
_entity.pdbx_description
1 polymer ?
#
loop_
_entity_poly.entity_id
_entity_poly.type
_entity_poly.pdbx_seq_one_letter_code
_entity_poly.pdbx_strand_id
1 'polypeptide(L)'
;MDNIDDIYMTMDCHHRMHIAHKGFWRNGEKQMPGPFTAISHEDVKEKKWKPVQEQYQEHAEWYTSMLEKGGRFTLMVWPEHCLVGTTGNAIVQPINEAVQEWALKSKKTVTYIQKAQHCLTEMYSVFKAEVPLPNVPSTDLNESLLSDLCRSGRYAKVVVCGQASSHCVAFSCKDLVEHWPNYAGSRPLSDIILLEDGCSPVSGFEQAAQDFFQEMRLKGVTLAKCQDAKLKPSKQQSYGKK
;
A
#
# COMPACT_ATOMS: atom_id res chain seq x y z
N MET A 1 21.12 -10.40 -4.89
CA MET A 1 19.78 -10.77 -5.42
C MET A 1 19.59 -12.28 -5.54
N ASP A 2 20.65 -13.09 -5.53
CA ASP A 2 20.57 -14.54 -5.81
C ASP A 2 19.74 -15.37 -4.81
N ASN A 3 19.46 -14.82 -3.63
CA ASN A 3 18.63 -15.45 -2.59
C ASN A 3 17.21 -14.86 -2.51
N ILE A 4 16.76 -14.16 -3.56
CA ILE A 4 15.37 -13.67 -3.66
C ILE A 4 14.56 -14.73 -4.39
N ASP A 5 13.56 -15.28 -3.70
CA ASP A 5 12.70 -16.30 -4.28
C ASP A 5 11.66 -15.72 -5.23
N ASP A 6 10.96 -14.67 -4.84
CA ASP A 6 9.91 -14.03 -5.62
C ASP A 6 9.94 -12.51 -5.39
N ILE A 7 9.53 -11.73 -6.41
CA ILE A 7 9.39 -10.26 -6.33
C ILE A 7 7.94 -9.88 -6.60
N TYR A 8 7.38 -9.09 -5.69
CA TYR A 8 6.06 -8.49 -5.81
C TYR A 8 6.21 -6.98 -5.94
N MET A 9 5.83 -6.44 -7.09
CA MET A 9 5.84 -5.02 -7.38
C MET A 9 4.42 -4.47 -7.24
N THR A 10 4.22 -3.58 -6.27
CA THR A 10 2.92 -2.94 -6.06
C THR A 10 2.87 -1.62 -6.81
N MET A 11 1.72 -1.31 -7.40
CA MET A 11 1.54 -0.13 -8.24
C MET A 11 0.22 0.55 -7.90
N ASP A 12 0.30 1.81 -7.47
CA ASP A 12 -0.88 2.67 -7.44
C ASP A 12 -1.36 2.94 -8.85
N CYS A 13 -2.64 2.73 -9.09
CA CYS A 13 -3.26 2.83 -10.40
C CYS A 13 -4.49 3.73 -10.31
N HIS A 14 -4.24 5.04 -10.25
CA HIS A 14 -5.31 6.01 -10.04
C HIS A 14 -5.96 6.47 -11.34
N HIS A 15 -7.26 6.77 -11.25
CA HIS A 15 -7.93 7.64 -12.21
C HIS A 15 -7.87 9.09 -11.75
N ARG A 16 -7.97 10.02 -12.68
CA ARG A 16 -7.99 11.45 -12.38
C ARG A 16 -9.20 11.87 -11.52
N MET A 17 -10.28 11.08 -11.59
CA MET A 17 -11.52 11.26 -10.82
C MET A 17 -11.53 10.45 -9.51
N HIS A 18 -10.37 9.98 -9.03
CA HIS A 18 -10.27 9.32 -7.74
C HIS A 18 -10.67 10.27 -6.60
N ILE A 19 -11.32 9.75 -5.55
CA ILE A 19 -11.87 10.52 -4.41
C ILE A 19 -10.80 11.29 -3.65
N ALA A 20 -9.53 10.86 -3.70
CA ALA A 20 -8.39 11.57 -3.13
C ALA A 20 -7.75 12.59 -4.09
N HIS A 21 -8.34 12.84 -5.27
CA HIS A 21 -7.86 13.81 -6.25
C HIS A 21 -8.77 15.03 -6.33
N LYS A 22 -8.16 16.19 -6.60
CA LYS A 22 -8.85 17.48 -6.69
C LYS A 22 -10.03 17.49 -7.67
N GLY A 23 -9.94 16.74 -8.78
CA GLY A 23 -10.97 16.69 -9.81
C GLY A 23 -12.28 16.04 -9.36
N PHE A 24 -12.26 15.26 -8.27
CA PHE A 24 -13.47 14.71 -7.67
C PHE A 24 -14.31 15.77 -6.98
N TRP A 25 -13.70 16.87 -6.52
CA TRP A 25 -14.33 17.84 -5.61
C TRP A 25 -14.54 19.22 -6.22
N ARG A 26 -15.56 19.93 -5.73
CA ARG A 26 -15.79 21.36 -5.95
C ARG A 26 -16.37 22.04 -4.71
N ASN A 27 -16.04 23.30 -4.48
CA ASN A 27 -16.69 24.15 -3.47
C ASN A 27 -17.89 24.93 -4.04
N GLY A 28 -18.50 25.80 -3.22
CA GLY A 28 -19.61 26.67 -3.63
C GLY A 28 -19.27 27.63 -4.79
N GLU A 29 -17.99 27.97 -4.97
CA GLU A 29 -17.47 28.81 -6.06
C GLU A 29 -17.05 27.99 -7.29
N LYS A 30 -17.32 26.67 -7.31
CA LYS A 30 -16.90 25.72 -8.35
C LYS A 30 -15.37 25.58 -8.49
N GLN A 31 -14.63 25.92 -7.45
CA GLN A 31 -13.18 25.72 -7.40
C GLN A 31 -12.86 24.33 -6.83
N MET A 32 -11.74 23.75 -7.28
CA MET A 32 -11.20 22.50 -6.75
C MET A 32 -10.34 22.77 -5.51
N PRO A 33 -10.23 21.80 -4.58
CA PRO A 33 -9.29 21.90 -3.47
C PRO A 33 -7.84 21.91 -3.96
N GLY A 34 -6.97 22.59 -3.22
CA GLY A 34 -5.53 22.52 -3.43
C GLY A 34 -4.94 21.18 -2.98
N PRO A 35 -3.73 20.82 -3.41
CA PRO A 35 -3.03 19.67 -2.86
C PRO A 35 -2.85 19.78 -1.35
N PHE A 36 -2.84 18.63 -0.68
CA PHE A 36 -2.76 18.47 0.78
C PHE A 36 -3.92 19.10 1.55
N THR A 37 -5.07 19.31 0.91
CA THR A 37 -6.29 19.75 1.59
C THR A 37 -6.91 18.56 2.34
N ALA A 38 -7.05 18.67 3.66
CA ALA A 38 -7.84 17.74 4.45
C ALA A 38 -9.33 18.08 4.30
N ILE A 39 -10.17 17.09 4.01
CA ILE A 39 -11.63 17.21 3.90
C ILE A 39 -12.25 16.35 4.99
N SER A 40 -12.89 16.98 5.97
CA SER A 40 -13.61 16.28 7.04
C SER A 40 -15.00 15.81 6.58
N HIS A 41 -15.59 14.88 7.33
CA HIS A 41 -16.98 14.48 7.14
C HIS A 41 -17.92 15.70 7.25
N GLU A 42 -17.66 16.58 8.22
CA GLU A 42 -18.46 17.78 8.41
C GLU A 42 -18.32 18.72 7.19
N ASP A 43 -17.15 18.85 6.58
CA ASP A 43 -17.00 19.68 5.37
C ASP A 43 -17.83 19.16 4.18
N VAL A 44 -17.99 17.84 4.05
CA VAL A 44 -18.82 17.24 3.00
C VAL A 44 -20.30 17.43 3.30
N LYS A 45 -20.71 17.19 4.55
CA LYS A 45 -22.09 17.34 5.04
C LYS A 45 -22.57 18.80 4.99
N GLU A 46 -21.73 19.74 5.40
CA GLU A 46 -21.94 21.19 5.26
C GLU A 46 -21.73 21.69 3.84
N LYS A 47 -21.42 20.78 2.89
CA LYS A 47 -21.40 21.09 1.48
C LYS A 47 -20.33 22.13 1.10
N LYS A 48 -19.30 22.29 1.95
CA LYS A 48 -18.08 23.08 1.65
C LYS A 48 -17.28 22.44 0.53
N TRP A 49 -17.15 21.11 0.56
CA TRP A 49 -16.63 20.30 -0.52
C TRP A 49 -17.68 19.29 -0.96
N LYS A 50 -17.98 19.23 -2.25
CA LYS A 50 -18.93 18.27 -2.83
C LYS A 50 -18.30 17.54 -3.99
N PRO A 51 -18.70 16.29 -4.26
CA PRO A 51 -18.37 15.65 -5.51
C PRO A 51 -18.84 16.48 -6.70
N VAL A 52 -18.06 16.51 -7.77
CA VAL A 52 -18.47 17.15 -9.03
C VAL A 52 -19.61 16.38 -9.70
N GLN A 53 -19.67 15.07 -9.47
CA GLN A 53 -20.76 14.19 -9.88
C GLN A 53 -21.72 14.00 -8.70
N GLU A 54 -22.90 14.61 -8.80
CA GLU A 54 -23.83 14.72 -7.67
C GLU A 54 -24.33 13.37 -7.15
N GLN A 55 -24.34 12.32 -7.99
CA GLN A 55 -24.72 10.98 -7.54
C GLN A 55 -23.78 10.39 -6.47
N TYR A 56 -22.58 10.94 -6.29
CA TYR A 56 -21.63 10.47 -5.27
C TYR A 56 -21.72 11.25 -3.95
N GLN A 57 -22.65 12.21 -3.80
CA GLN A 57 -22.74 13.01 -2.57
C GLN A 57 -22.98 12.12 -1.33
N GLU A 58 -23.97 11.23 -1.39
CA GLU A 58 -24.28 10.31 -0.27
C GLU A 58 -23.09 9.39 0.05
N HIS A 59 -22.44 8.87 -1.00
CA HIS A 59 -21.22 8.06 -0.85
C HIS A 59 -20.09 8.85 -0.18
N ALA A 60 -19.86 10.09 -0.58
CA ALA A 60 -18.80 10.94 -0.03
C ALA A 60 -19.03 11.24 1.45
N GLU A 61 -20.28 11.54 1.84
CA GLU A 61 -20.67 11.72 3.24
C GLU A 61 -20.46 10.43 4.05
N TRP A 62 -20.92 9.28 3.52
CA TRP A 62 -20.71 7.98 4.16
C TRP A 62 -19.22 7.64 4.32
N TYR A 63 -18.44 7.76 3.24
CA TYR A 63 -17.03 7.39 3.19
C TYR A 63 -16.20 8.22 4.17
N THR A 64 -16.37 9.53 4.19
CA THR A 64 -15.68 10.42 5.13
C THR A 64 -16.07 10.13 6.57
N SER A 65 -17.34 9.81 6.86
CA SER A 65 -17.76 9.35 8.19
C SER A 65 -17.07 8.05 8.60
N MET A 66 -16.92 7.10 7.67
CA MET A 66 -16.25 5.82 7.94
C MET A 66 -14.76 5.99 8.18
N LEU A 67 -14.08 6.87 7.44
CA LEU A 67 -12.67 7.21 7.67
C LEU A 67 -12.44 7.77 9.08
N GLU A 68 -13.28 8.73 9.50
CA GLU A 68 -13.17 9.36 10.82
C GLU A 68 -13.51 8.38 11.95
N LYS A 69 -14.54 7.54 11.79
CA LYS A 69 -14.88 6.47 12.76
C LYS A 69 -13.78 5.43 12.89
N GLY A 70 -13.06 5.14 11.79
CA GLY A 70 -11.89 4.28 11.82
C GLY A 70 -10.71 4.88 12.58
N GLY A 71 -10.73 6.19 12.86
CA GLY A 71 -9.74 6.91 13.67
C GLY A 71 -8.37 7.06 13.03
N ARG A 72 -8.19 6.58 11.79
CA ARG A 72 -6.89 6.56 11.10
C ARG A 72 -6.68 7.76 10.19
N PHE A 73 -7.73 8.33 9.60
CA PHE A 73 -7.58 9.36 8.57
C PHE A 73 -8.72 10.38 8.56
N THR A 74 -8.33 11.61 8.25
CA THR A 74 -9.17 12.55 7.52
C THR A 74 -8.85 12.41 6.03
N LEU A 75 -9.84 12.55 5.15
CA LEU A 75 -9.60 12.46 3.70
C LEU A 75 -8.58 13.52 3.29
N MET A 76 -7.55 13.11 2.55
CA MET A 76 -6.51 14.00 2.05
C MET A 76 -6.61 14.11 0.53
N VAL A 77 -6.63 15.34 0.01
CA VAL A 77 -6.51 15.60 -1.42
C VAL A 77 -5.04 15.59 -1.80
N TRP A 78 -4.61 14.66 -2.63
CA TRP A 78 -3.24 14.57 -3.13
C TRP A 78 -3.08 15.33 -4.46
N PRO A 79 -1.84 15.76 -4.81
CA PRO A 79 -1.50 16.01 -6.21
C PRO A 79 -1.91 14.80 -7.06
N GLU A 80 -2.34 15.03 -8.31
CA GLU A 80 -2.58 13.93 -9.23
C GLU A 80 -1.28 13.12 -9.39
N HIS A 81 -1.35 11.83 -9.08
CA HIS A 81 -0.20 10.93 -9.10
C HIS A 81 -0.60 9.56 -9.63
N CYS A 82 0.38 8.80 -10.10
CA CYS A 82 0.21 7.42 -10.55
C CYS A 82 -1.01 7.18 -11.45
N LEU A 83 -1.30 8.15 -12.35
CA LEU A 83 -2.43 8.07 -13.26
C LEU A 83 -2.21 6.93 -14.26
N VAL A 84 -3.16 6.00 -14.34
CA VAL A 84 -3.06 4.82 -15.21
C VAL A 84 -2.75 5.23 -16.65
N GLY A 85 -1.74 4.57 -17.25
CA GLY A 85 -1.31 4.82 -18.62
C GLY A 85 -0.35 6.01 -18.79
N THR A 86 0.02 6.69 -17.70
CA THR A 86 1.03 7.76 -17.74
C THR A 86 2.40 7.26 -17.27
N THR A 87 3.45 8.03 -17.58
CA THR A 87 4.80 7.76 -17.08
C THR A 87 4.88 7.80 -15.55
N GLY A 88 4.06 8.62 -14.88
CA GLY A 88 4.00 8.69 -13.42
C GLY A 88 3.41 7.45 -12.73
N ASN A 89 2.74 6.56 -13.48
CA ASN A 89 2.26 5.27 -12.99
C ASN A 89 3.29 4.14 -13.19
N ALA A 90 4.25 4.30 -14.10
CA ALA A 90 5.25 3.28 -14.38
C ALA A 90 6.24 3.12 -13.22
N ILE A 91 6.76 1.90 -13.03
CA ILE A 91 7.91 1.66 -12.17
C ILE A 91 9.11 2.43 -12.74
N VAL A 92 9.81 3.18 -11.89
CA VAL A 92 10.98 3.96 -12.32
C VAL A 92 12.05 3.06 -12.95
N GLN A 93 12.69 3.58 -14.00
CA GLN A 93 13.58 2.80 -14.86
C GLN A 93 14.66 2.01 -14.11
N PRO A 94 15.41 2.57 -13.14
CA PRO A 94 16.47 1.81 -12.46
C PRO A 94 15.95 0.58 -11.70
N ILE A 95 14.75 0.68 -11.11
CA ILE A 95 14.13 -0.44 -10.40
C ILE A 95 13.61 -1.48 -11.40
N ASN A 96 12.94 -1.02 -12.46
CA ASN A 96 12.45 -1.93 -13.49
C ASN A 96 13.61 -2.70 -14.13
N GLU A 97 14.69 -2.05 -14.53
CA GLU A 97 15.87 -2.70 -15.10
C GLU A 97 16.47 -3.76 -14.17
N ALA A 98 16.66 -3.43 -12.88
CA ALA A 98 17.20 -4.37 -11.91
C ALA A 98 16.28 -5.58 -11.68
N VAL A 99 14.96 -5.37 -11.66
CA VAL A 99 13.95 -6.41 -11.51
C VAL A 99 13.86 -7.31 -12.75
N GLN A 100 14.00 -6.74 -13.96
CA GLN A 100 14.06 -7.51 -15.21
C GLN A 100 15.36 -8.33 -15.30
N GLU A 101 16.49 -7.77 -14.86
CA GLU A 101 17.75 -8.51 -14.78
C GLU A 101 17.65 -9.67 -13.77
N TRP A 102 17.01 -9.46 -12.63
CA TRP A 102 16.69 -10.54 -11.68
C TRP A 102 15.82 -11.62 -12.32
N ALA A 103 14.77 -11.26 -13.05
CA ALA A 103 13.88 -12.21 -13.73
C ALA A 103 14.65 -13.10 -14.72
N LEU A 104 15.55 -12.49 -15.51
CA LEU A 104 16.41 -13.22 -16.45
C LEU A 104 17.35 -14.19 -15.73
N LYS A 105 18.03 -13.75 -14.66
CA LYS A 105 19.00 -14.57 -13.91
C LYS A 105 18.33 -15.71 -13.15
N SER A 106 17.22 -15.42 -12.48
CA SER A 106 16.47 -16.39 -11.67
C SER A 106 15.59 -17.33 -12.49
N LYS A 107 15.30 -16.98 -13.75
CA LYS A 107 14.33 -17.65 -14.63
C LYS A 107 12.92 -17.68 -14.01
N LYS A 108 12.58 -16.63 -13.26
CA LYS A 108 11.28 -16.46 -12.61
C LYS A 108 10.58 -15.21 -13.13
N THR A 109 9.28 -15.17 -12.93
CA THR A 109 8.45 -14.00 -13.26
C THR A 109 8.34 -13.07 -12.06
N VAL A 110 8.09 -11.79 -12.34
CA VAL A 110 7.79 -10.77 -11.35
C VAL A 110 6.28 -10.64 -11.26
N THR A 111 5.74 -10.62 -10.05
CA THR A 111 4.30 -10.42 -9.82
C THR A 111 4.03 -8.93 -9.68
N TYR A 112 3.19 -8.37 -10.55
CA TYR A 112 2.74 -6.98 -10.46
C TYR A 112 1.34 -6.93 -9.85
N ILE A 113 1.16 -6.11 -8.82
CA ILE A 113 -0.11 -5.95 -8.10
C ILE A 113 -0.55 -4.50 -8.24
N GLN A 114 -1.66 -4.30 -8.94
CA GLN A 114 -2.29 -3.00 -9.07
C GLN A 114 -3.21 -2.77 -7.86
N LYS A 115 -3.17 -1.56 -7.29
CA LYS A 115 -4.04 -1.12 -6.18
C LYS A 115 -4.63 0.26 -6.46
N ALA A 116 -5.60 0.67 -5.65
CA ALA A 116 -6.26 1.98 -5.71
C ALA A 116 -6.98 2.30 -7.04
N GLN A 117 -7.46 1.28 -7.76
CA GLN A 117 -8.17 1.47 -9.03
C GLN A 117 -9.60 2.02 -8.86
N HIS A 118 -10.24 1.76 -7.72
CA HIS A 118 -11.62 2.15 -7.52
C HIS A 118 -11.72 3.63 -7.08
N CYS A 119 -12.37 4.46 -7.88
CA CYS A 119 -12.38 5.92 -7.69
C CYS A 119 -13.03 6.40 -6.38
N LEU A 120 -13.78 5.54 -5.68
CA LEU A 120 -14.60 5.94 -4.53
C LEU A 120 -14.01 5.55 -3.16
N THR A 121 -12.77 5.04 -3.11
CA THR A 121 -12.09 4.74 -1.85
C THR A 121 -10.57 4.80 -2.04
N GLU A 122 -9.85 5.40 -1.09
CA GLU A 122 -8.40 5.34 -1.02
C GLU A 122 -7.91 3.94 -0.60
N MET A 123 -6.70 3.57 -1.03
CA MET A 123 -6.09 2.29 -0.76
C MET A 123 -4.57 2.43 -0.62
N TYR A 124 -4.07 2.84 0.55
CA TYR A 124 -2.62 2.92 0.78
C TYR A 124 -2.00 1.53 0.89
N SER A 125 -2.64 0.64 1.64
CA SER A 125 -2.23 -0.75 1.77
C SER A 125 -2.44 -1.52 0.47
N VAL A 126 -1.49 -2.36 0.09
CA VAL A 126 -1.71 -3.33 -0.99
C VAL A 126 -2.76 -4.40 -0.61
N PHE A 127 -3.06 -4.55 0.68
CA PHE A 127 -3.92 -5.61 1.17
C PHE A 127 -5.41 -5.24 1.22
N LYS A 128 -5.79 -3.98 1.43
CA LYS A 128 -7.20 -3.56 1.48
C LYS A 128 -7.35 -2.06 1.27
N ALA A 129 -8.53 -1.62 0.84
CA ALA A 129 -8.87 -0.21 0.85
C ALA A 129 -9.05 0.32 2.29
N GLU A 130 -8.93 1.63 2.48
CA GLU A 130 -9.12 2.25 3.80
C GLU A 130 -10.55 2.09 4.29
N VAL A 131 -11.51 2.13 3.36
CA VAL A 131 -12.88 1.66 3.58
C VAL A 131 -13.23 0.71 2.43
N PRO A 132 -13.26 -0.62 2.67
CA PRO A 132 -13.74 -1.57 1.69
C PRO A 132 -15.17 -1.26 1.26
N LEU A 133 -15.43 -1.39 -0.04
CA LEU A 133 -16.71 -1.06 -0.63
C LEU A 133 -17.55 -2.34 -0.82
N PRO A 134 -18.85 -2.32 -0.44
CA PRO A 134 -19.72 -3.48 -0.61
C PRO A 134 -19.74 -3.96 -2.07
N ASN A 135 -19.55 -5.27 -2.26
CA ASN A 135 -19.56 -5.92 -3.58
C ASN A 135 -18.47 -5.45 -4.55
N VAL A 136 -17.37 -4.88 -4.04
CA VAL A 136 -16.18 -4.53 -4.85
C VAL A 136 -14.97 -5.32 -4.32
N PRO A 137 -14.76 -6.58 -4.77
CA PRO A 137 -13.74 -7.47 -4.23
C PRO A 137 -12.31 -6.91 -4.26
N SER A 138 -12.00 -6.01 -5.20
CA SER A 138 -10.68 -5.36 -5.29
C SER A 138 -10.39 -4.39 -4.13
N THR A 139 -11.39 -4.06 -3.31
CA THR A 139 -11.25 -3.18 -2.14
C THR A 139 -11.23 -3.95 -0.81
N ASP A 140 -11.63 -5.22 -0.84
CA ASP A 140 -11.62 -6.11 0.31
C ASP A 140 -10.20 -6.56 0.66
N LEU A 141 -10.06 -7.27 1.79
CA LEU A 141 -8.79 -7.85 2.19
C LEU A 141 -8.31 -8.87 1.14
N ASN A 142 -7.11 -8.66 0.62
CA ASN A 142 -6.43 -9.54 -0.31
C ASN A 142 -5.84 -10.75 0.44
N GLU A 143 -6.74 -11.65 0.85
CA GLU A 143 -6.39 -12.88 1.55
C GLU A 143 -5.46 -13.78 0.73
N SER A 144 -5.56 -13.74 -0.60
CA SER A 144 -4.71 -14.52 -1.48
C SER A 144 -3.24 -14.09 -1.36
N LEU A 145 -2.97 -12.78 -1.37
CA LEU A 145 -1.62 -12.26 -1.18
C LEU A 145 -1.09 -12.53 0.23
N LEU A 146 -1.92 -12.35 1.26
CA LEU A 146 -1.54 -12.67 2.65
C LEU A 146 -1.20 -14.15 2.81
N SER A 147 -2.07 -15.03 2.32
CA SER A 147 -1.84 -16.47 2.33
C SER A 147 -0.53 -16.79 1.63
N ASP A 148 -0.25 -16.19 0.47
CA ASP A 148 0.95 -16.47 -0.29
C ASP A 148 2.23 -16.03 0.44
N LEU A 149 2.28 -14.79 0.96
CA LEU A 149 3.45 -14.25 1.66
C LEU A 149 3.71 -14.93 3.01
N CYS A 150 2.64 -15.28 3.73
CA CYS A 150 2.73 -15.79 5.09
C CYS A 150 2.91 -17.32 5.16
N ARG A 151 2.49 -18.06 4.12
CA ARG A 151 2.46 -19.52 4.10
C ARG A 151 3.77 -20.15 4.57
N SER A 152 3.67 -20.94 5.64
CA SER A 152 4.80 -21.66 6.20
C SER A 152 5.46 -22.57 5.16
N GLY A 153 6.80 -22.54 5.13
CA GLY A 153 7.61 -23.30 4.17
C GLY A 153 7.70 -22.68 2.77
N ARG A 154 6.92 -21.63 2.44
CA ARG A 154 7.07 -20.92 1.15
C ARG A 154 8.27 -19.97 1.19
N TYR A 155 8.23 -19.00 2.08
CA TYR A 155 9.30 -18.01 2.24
C TYR A 155 9.86 -18.04 3.64
N ALA A 156 11.20 -17.98 3.75
CA ALA A 156 11.84 -17.84 5.05
C ALA A 156 11.64 -16.43 5.63
N LYS A 157 11.69 -15.40 4.78
CA LYS A 157 11.54 -13.99 5.14
C LYS A 157 10.67 -13.27 4.14
N VAL A 158 9.95 -12.25 4.58
CA VAL A 158 9.24 -11.29 3.71
C VAL A 158 9.93 -9.94 3.86
N VAL A 159 10.51 -9.41 2.78
CA VAL A 159 11.19 -8.11 2.80
C VAL A 159 10.29 -7.03 2.24
N VAL A 160 10.14 -5.94 2.98
CA VAL A 160 9.33 -4.78 2.62
C VAL A 160 10.24 -3.57 2.41
N CYS A 161 10.10 -2.92 1.25
CA CYS A 161 10.77 -1.67 0.91
C CYS A 161 9.95 -0.89 -0.14
N GLY A 162 10.33 0.35 -0.43
CA GLY A 162 9.66 1.17 -1.44
C GLY A 162 9.13 2.50 -0.88
N GLN A 163 8.09 3.04 -1.52
CA GLN A 163 7.58 4.37 -1.19
C GLN A 163 6.05 4.38 -1.02
N ALA A 164 5.48 5.15 -0.09
CA ALA A 164 6.17 5.95 0.94
C ALA A 164 6.15 5.26 2.31
N SER A 165 7.22 5.40 3.11
CA SER A 165 7.28 4.93 4.52
C SER A 165 6.35 5.69 5.45
N SER A 166 5.75 6.79 5.01
CA SER A 166 4.66 7.45 5.72
C SER A 166 3.26 6.96 5.31
N HIS A 167 3.14 6.26 4.18
CA HIS A 167 1.87 5.85 3.59
C HIS A 167 1.93 4.40 3.09
N CYS A 168 2.03 4.15 1.78
CA CYS A 168 1.83 2.83 1.19
C CYS A 168 2.69 1.72 1.83
N VAL A 169 3.96 1.99 2.14
CA VAL A 169 4.81 1.02 2.87
C VAL A 169 4.33 0.83 4.30
N ALA A 170 4.02 1.92 5.00
CA ALA A 170 3.55 1.87 6.38
C ALA A 170 2.26 1.07 6.50
N PHE A 171 1.25 1.40 5.71
CA PHE A 171 -0.06 0.76 5.78
C PHE A 171 -0.01 -0.69 5.31
N SER A 172 0.75 -1.01 4.25
CA SER A 172 0.95 -2.39 3.83
C SER A 172 1.67 -3.21 4.90
N CYS A 173 2.71 -2.67 5.53
CA CYS A 173 3.45 -3.38 6.58
C CYS A 173 2.61 -3.54 7.86
N LYS A 174 1.84 -2.52 8.25
CA LYS A 174 0.92 -2.59 9.39
C LYS A 174 -0.15 -3.65 9.18
N ASP A 175 -0.78 -3.71 8.01
CA ASP A 175 -1.76 -4.74 7.69
C ASP A 175 -1.13 -6.14 7.63
N LEU A 176 0.07 -6.27 7.04
CA LEU A 176 0.80 -7.54 7.04
C LEU A 176 1.05 -8.02 8.48
N VAL A 177 1.51 -7.14 9.36
CA VAL A 177 1.77 -7.46 10.78
C VAL A 177 0.49 -7.79 11.54
N GLU A 178 -0.59 -7.03 11.31
CA GLU A 178 -1.91 -7.25 11.91
C GLU A 178 -2.45 -8.63 11.55
N HIS A 179 -2.35 -9.01 10.27
CA HIS A 179 -2.88 -10.27 9.77
C HIS A 179 -1.89 -11.44 9.87
N TRP A 180 -0.61 -11.20 10.16
CA TRP A 180 0.43 -12.22 10.22
C TRP A 180 0.05 -13.45 11.06
N PRO A 181 -0.49 -13.31 12.30
CA PRO A 181 -0.83 -14.48 13.13
C PRO A 181 -1.89 -15.38 12.50
N ASN A 182 -2.77 -14.83 11.65
CA ASN A 182 -3.87 -15.58 11.04
C ASN A 182 -3.41 -16.43 9.84
N TYR A 183 -2.34 -16.01 9.15
CA TYR A 183 -1.88 -16.66 7.91
C TYR A 183 -0.51 -17.34 8.05
N ALA A 184 0.33 -16.92 9.00
CA ALA A 184 1.71 -17.40 9.14
C ALA A 184 1.87 -18.54 10.14
N GLY A 185 0.80 -18.93 10.84
CA GLY A 185 0.84 -19.93 11.90
C GLY A 185 1.77 -19.50 13.03
N SER A 186 2.80 -20.31 13.34
CA SER A 186 3.76 -20.04 14.42
C SER A 186 4.97 -19.20 14.00
N ARG A 187 5.03 -18.68 12.77
CA ARG A 187 6.16 -17.87 12.31
C ARG A 187 6.23 -16.54 13.08
N PRO A 188 7.41 -16.14 13.60
CA PRO A 188 7.54 -14.89 14.34
C PRO A 188 7.46 -13.68 13.41
N LEU A 189 7.05 -12.53 13.95
CA LEU A 189 7.05 -11.25 13.21
C LEU A 189 8.46 -10.81 12.77
N SER A 190 9.52 -11.33 13.40
CA SER A 190 10.90 -11.13 12.97
C SER A 190 11.24 -11.77 11.62
N ASP A 191 10.32 -12.55 11.04
CA ASP A 191 10.39 -12.99 9.64
C ASP A 191 10.03 -11.90 8.63
N ILE A 192 9.38 -10.83 9.07
CA ILE A 192 9.20 -9.62 8.26
C ILE A 192 10.45 -8.75 8.44
N ILE A 193 11.07 -8.36 7.34
CA ILE A 193 12.21 -7.45 7.30
C ILE A 193 11.76 -6.15 6.62
N LEU A 194 11.87 -5.03 7.32
CA LEU A 194 11.58 -3.71 6.79
C LEU A 194 12.90 -2.97 6.53
N LEU A 195 13.15 -2.58 5.27
CA LEU A 195 14.39 -1.90 4.88
C LEU A 195 14.31 -0.39 5.12
N GLU A 196 15.02 0.11 6.13
CA GLU A 196 14.95 1.51 6.55
C GLU A 196 15.48 2.46 5.45
N ASP A 197 16.66 2.17 4.89
CA ASP A 197 17.30 2.93 3.82
C ASP A 197 16.78 2.55 2.42
N GLY A 198 15.89 1.57 2.34
CA GLY A 198 15.13 1.20 1.14
C GLY A 198 13.77 1.90 1.05
N CYS A 199 13.46 2.83 1.96
CA CYS A 199 12.22 3.58 1.97
C CYS A 199 12.44 5.07 2.16
N SER A 200 11.47 5.89 1.74
CA SER A 200 11.43 7.31 2.06
C SER A 200 10.00 7.79 2.34
N PRO A 201 9.81 8.79 3.21
CA PRO A 201 8.49 9.38 3.44
C PRO A 201 8.09 10.29 2.27
N VAL A 202 6.79 10.58 2.18
CA VAL A 202 6.33 11.79 1.49
C VAL A 202 6.87 13.00 2.23
N SER A 203 7.41 14.00 1.51
CA SER A 203 7.93 15.23 2.11
C SER A 203 6.88 15.90 3.01
N GLY A 204 7.26 16.26 4.23
CA GLY A 204 6.36 16.82 5.24
C GLY A 204 5.68 15.77 6.14
N PHE A 205 5.91 14.47 5.90
CA PHE A 205 5.40 13.36 6.70
C PHE A 205 6.52 12.53 7.34
N GLU A 206 7.67 13.14 7.61
CA GLU A 206 8.85 12.48 8.18
C GLU A 206 8.56 11.89 9.56
N GLN A 207 7.81 12.61 10.41
CA GLN A 207 7.44 12.12 11.74
C GLN A 207 6.57 10.85 11.65
N ALA A 208 5.59 10.82 10.74
CA ALA A 208 4.74 9.65 10.55
C ALA A 208 5.55 8.40 10.13
N ALA A 209 6.60 8.58 9.33
CA ALA A 209 7.50 7.49 8.99
C ALA A 209 8.38 7.05 10.17
N GLN A 210 8.89 7.98 10.98
CA GLN A 210 9.64 7.65 12.19
C GLN A 210 8.78 6.86 13.19
N ASP A 211 7.55 7.31 13.43
CA ASP A 211 6.59 6.64 14.30
C ASP A 211 6.28 5.23 13.78
N PHE A 212 6.10 5.08 12.46
CA PHE A 212 5.93 3.77 11.81
C PHE A 212 7.11 2.83 12.06
N PHE A 213 8.36 3.26 11.84
CA PHE A 213 9.53 2.40 12.07
C PHE A 213 9.64 1.99 13.55
N GLN A 214 9.39 2.93 14.49
CA GLN A 214 9.41 2.60 15.91
C GLN A 214 8.28 1.62 16.28
N GLU A 215 7.07 1.82 15.77
CA GLU A 215 5.95 0.90 15.96
C GLU A 215 6.30 -0.52 15.49
N MET A 216 6.86 -0.66 14.27
CA MET A 216 7.23 -1.96 13.72
C MET A 216 8.32 -2.65 14.54
N ARG A 217 9.33 -1.89 14.99
CA ARG A 217 10.39 -2.39 15.89
C ARG A 217 9.80 -2.91 17.20
N LEU A 218 8.89 -2.16 17.83
CA LEU A 218 8.23 -2.54 19.08
C LEU A 218 7.35 -3.79 18.91
N LYS A 219 6.72 -3.97 17.74
CA LYS A 219 5.96 -5.19 17.40
C LYS A 219 6.85 -6.41 17.10
N GLY A 220 8.17 -6.23 17.00
CA GLY A 220 9.13 -7.32 16.75
C GLY A 220 9.41 -7.59 15.28
N VAL A 221 9.06 -6.68 14.37
CA VAL A 221 9.51 -6.70 12.97
C VAL A 221 11.02 -6.42 12.93
N THR A 222 11.74 -7.12 12.06
CA THR A 222 13.18 -6.87 11.87
C THR A 222 13.36 -5.60 11.03
N LEU A 223 13.96 -4.56 11.61
CA LEU A 223 14.43 -3.40 10.84
C LEU A 223 15.87 -3.63 10.41
N ALA A 224 16.19 -3.33 9.16
CA ALA A 224 17.53 -3.49 8.62
C ALA A 224 17.85 -2.43 7.57
N LYS A 225 19.15 -2.18 7.37
CA LYS A 225 19.64 -1.52 6.17
C LYS A 225 19.78 -2.52 5.03
N CYS A 226 19.73 -2.06 3.78
CA CYS A 226 19.83 -2.88 2.58
C CYS A 226 21.08 -3.77 2.60
N GLN A 227 22.22 -3.23 3.03
CA GLN A 227 23.50 -3.96 3.11
C GLN A 227 23.52 -5.04 4.21
N ASP A 228 22.68 -4.90 5.24
CA ASP A 228 22.66 -5.78 6.42
C ASP A 228 21.57 -6.86 6.31
N ALA A 229 20.66 -6.72 5.34
CA ALA A 229 19.58 -7.67 5.08
C ALA A 229 20.12 -8.99 4.50
N LYS A 230 20.50 -9.91 5.38
CA LYS A 230 21.00 -11.24 5.00
C LYS A 230 19.85 -12.18 4.66
N LEU A 231 19.57 -12.34 3.37
CA LEU A 231 18.68 -13.39 2.86
C LEU A 231 19.42 -14.72 2.80
N LYS A 232 19.00 -15.68 3.63
CA LYS A 232 19.46 -17.07 3.53
C LYS A 232 18.58 -17.80 2.51
N PRO A 233 19.12 -18.76 1.75
CA PRO A 233 18.32 -19.58 0.84
C PRO A 233 17.16 -20.26 1.60
N SER A 234 15.97 -20.27 1.03
CA SER A 234 14.87 -21.10 1.53
C SER A 234 15.30 -22.57 1.43
N LYS A 235 15.05 -23.36 2.49
CA LYS A 235 15.27 -24.80 2.43
C LYS A 235 14.20 -25.35 1.48
N GLN A 236 14.58 -25.64 0.23
CA GLN A 236 13.69 -26.38 -0.68
C GLN A 236 13.26 -27.67 0.03
N GLN A 237 11.97 -27.79 0.35
CA GLN A 237 11.40 -29.08 0.69
C GLN A 237 11.50 -29.93 -0.58
N SER A 238 12.33 -30.97 -0.55
CA SER A 238 12.33 -31.97 -1.59
C SER A 238 10.93 -32.57 -1.65
N TYR A 239 10.14 -32.21 -2.66
CA TYR A 239 8.97 -33.00 -3.00
C TYR A 239 9.49 -34.41 -3.31
N GLY A 240 9.17 -35.35 -2.42
CA GLY A 240 9.58 -36.73 -2.54
C GLY A 240 9.22 -37.24 -3.93
N LYS A 241 10.23 -37.77 -4.63
CA LYS A 241 10.00 -38.58 -5.82
C LYS A 241 9.06 -39.71 -5.42
N LYS A 242 7.84 -39.70 -5.95
CA LYS A 242 7.05 -40.92 -6.08
C LYS A 242 7.55 -41.69 -7.28
#